data_AF-N2AY27-F1
#
_entry.id   AF-N2AY27-F1
#
_cell.length_a   1.000
_cell.length_b   1.000
_cell.length_c   1.000
_cell.angle_alpha   90.00
_cell.angle_beta   90.00
_cell.angle_gamma   90.00
#
_symmetry.space_group_name_H-M   'P 1'
#
loop_
_entity.id
_entity.type
_entity.pdbx_description
1 polymer ?
#
loop_
_entity_poly.entity_id
_entity_poly.type
_entity_poly.pdbx_seq_one_letter_code
_entity_poly.pdbx_strand_id
1 'polypeptide(L)'
;MDPQIFSSFIKDNHLFDKTKENLMLCLNHFYKTEQERFHEMFQADLDQVINTYVFENEGVSFSKSFSYDPPLDYISVWIRIYDSEKDYLAEYTAFYDLELNQIDDRLK
;
A
#
# COMPACT_ATOMS: atom_id res chain seq x y z
N MET A 1 6.03 -17.99 -12.67
CA MET A 1 6.58 -18.32 -11.33
C MET A 1 5.74 -19.46 -10.77
N ASP A 2 6.35 -20.41 -10.07
CA ASP A 2 5.59 -21.42 -9.33
C ASP A 2 4.75 -20.71 -8.23
N PRO A 3 3.45 -20.99 -8.09
CA PRO A 3 2.61 -20.33 -7.09
C PRO A 3 3.10 -20.47 -5.66
N GLN A 4 3.67 -21.61 -5.28
CA GLN A 4 4.20 -21.84 -3.93
C GLN A 4 5.47 -21.03 -3.69
N ILE A 5 6.33 -20.90 -4.69
CA ILE A 5 7.51 -20.03 -4.62
C ILE A 5 7.07 -18.57 -4.46
N PHE A 6 6.05 -18.13 -5.20
CA PHE A 6 5.54 -16.77 -5.09
C PHE A 6 4.93 -16.48 -3.71
N SER A 7 4.09 -17.38 -3.20
CA SER A 7 3.51 -17.23 -1.87
C SER A 7 4.57 -17.27 -0.76
N SER A 8 5.58 -18.13 -0.88
CA SER A 8 6.70 -18.18 0.07
C SER A 8 7.49 -16.89 0.03
N PHE A 9 7.81 -16.38 -1.17
CA PHE A 9 8.48 -15.09 -1.33
C PHE A 9 7.72 -13.95 -0.63
N ILE A 10 6.41 -13.84 -0.81
CA ILE A 10 5.59 -12.81 -0.16
C ILE A 10 5.70 -12.91 1.37
N LYS A 11 5.60 -14.13 1.89
CA LYS A 11 5.63 -14.40 3.33
C LYS A 11 7.00 -14.19 3.94
N ASP A 12 8.04 -14.77 3.35
CA ASP A 12 9.42 -14.74 3.87
C ASP A 12 9.98 -13.32 3.88
N ASN A 13 9.51 -12.46 2.97
CA ASN A 13 9.91 -11.06 2.90
C ASN A 13 8.94 -10.10 3.61
N HIS A 14 7.89 -10.61 4.25
CA HIS A 14 6.93 -9.81 5.01
C HIS A 14 6.35 -8.63 4.22
N LEU A 15 6.03 -8.84 2.93
CA LEU A 15 5.69 -7.72 2.03
C LEU A 15 4.51 -6.90 2.53
N PHE A 16 3.44 -7.55 3.00
CA PHE A 16 2.27 -6.83 3.50
C PHE A 16 2.56 -6.07 4.80
N ASP A 17 3.39 -6.60 5.70
CA ASP A 17 3.75 -5.91 6.94
C ASP A 17 4.56 -4.65 6.63
N LYS A 18 5.58 -4.78 5.77
CA LYS A 18 6.36 -3.65 5.25
C LYS A 18 5.47 -2.62 4.54
N THR A 19 4.52 -3.06 3.72
CA THR A 19 3.60 -2.15 3.02
C THR A 19 2.67 -1.42 3.99
N LYS A 20 2.20 -2.08 5.06
CA LYS A 20 1.39 -1.43 6.10
C LYS A 20 2.17 -0.40 6.90
N GLU A 21 3.45 -0.66 7.20
CA GLU A 21 4.33 0.35 7.83
C GLU A 21 4.45 1.60 6.95
N ASN A 22 4.66 1.42 5.64
CA ASN A 22 4.71 2.54 4.69
C ASN A 22 3.36 3.27 4.57
N LEU A 23 2.24 2.53 4.58
CA LEU A 23 0.90 3.12 4.63
C LEU A 23 0.73 4.01 5.87
N MET A 24 1.18 3.59 7.05
CA MET A 24 1.09 4.43 8.26
C MET A 24 1.87 5.74 8.11
N LEU A 25 3.06 5.69 7.50
CA LEU A 25 3.85 6.89 7.20
C LEU A 25 3.13 7.79 6.19
N CYS A 26 2.55 7.21 5.14
CA CYS A 26 1.78 7.89 4.11
C CYS A 26 0.56 8.61 4.72
N LEU A 27 -0.26 7.93 5.52
CA LEU A 27 -1.45 8.51 6.17
C LEU A 27 -1.07 9.66 7.12
N ASN A 28 -0.03 9.47 7.92
CA ASN A 28 0.46 10.51 8.82
C ASN A 28 1.01 11.73 8.07
N HIS A 29 1.68 11.53 6.93
CA HIS A 29 2.10 12.63 6.07
C HIS A 29 0.89 13.34 5.46
N PHE A 30 -0.03 12.59 4.85
CA PHE A 30 -1.22 13.12 4.19
C PHE A 30 -2.10 13.94 5.15
N TYR A 31 -2.32 13.45 6.37
CA TYR A 31 -3.05 14.19 7.40
C TYR A 31 -2.37 15.53 7.75
N LYS A 32 -1.03 15.57 7.79
CA LYS A 32 -0.27 16.78 8.15
C LYS A 32 -0.17 17.80 7.03
N THR A 33 -0.13 17.36 5.77
CA THR A 33 0.07 18.24 4.62
C THR A 33 -1.23 18.67 3.96
N GLU A 34 -2.28 17.83 4.01
CA GLU A 34 -3.53 18.02 3.26
C GLU A 34 -4.74 17.60 4.12
N GLN A 35 -4.82 18.12 5.35
CA GLN A 35 -5.82 17.72 6.35
C GLN A 35 -7.27 17.77 5.85
N GLU A 36 -7.67 18.80 5.10
CA GLU A 36 -9.04 18.91 4.55
C GLU A 36 -9.36 17.74 3.60
N ARG A 37 -8.45 17.44 2.65
CA ARG A 37 -8.60 16.32 1.73
C ARG A 37 -8.56 14.97 2.42
N PHE A 38 -7.77 14.86 3.49
CA PHE A 38 -7.77 13.67 4.34
C PHE A 38 -9.15 13.43 4.95
N HIS A 39 -9.78 14.47 5.51
CA HIS A 39 -11.13 14.37 6.07
C HIS A 39 -12.18 14.09 5.01
N GLU A 40 -12.06 14.65 3.82
CA GLU A 40 -12.97 14.33 2.70
C GLU A 40 -12.90 12.86 2.31
N MET A 41 -11.69 12.29 2.29
CA MET A 41 -11.46 10.89 1.91
C MET A 41 -11.89 9.91 3.00
N PHE A 42 -11.51 10.16 4.26
CA PHE A 42 -11.69 9.20 5.34
C PHE A 42 -12.85 9.52 6.27
N GLN A 43 -13.41 10.73 6.24
CA GLN A 43 -14.47 11.19 7.14
C GLN A 43 -14.13 11.05 8.63
N ALA A 44 -12.84 11.04 8.95
CA ALA A 44 -12.30 10.81 10.29
C ALA A 44 -10.92 11.45 10.44
N ASP A 45 -10.49 11.67 11.68
CA ASP A 45 -9.12 12.05 12.00
C ASP A 45 -8.16 10.85 11.89
N LEU A 46 -6.87 11.13 11.74
CA LEU A 46 -5.82 10.10 11.62
C LEU A 46 -5.87 9.04 12.72
N ASP A 47 -6.04 9.45 13.97
CA ASP A 47 -6.09 8.53 15.10
C ASP A 47 -7.28 7.56 14.99
N GLN A 48 -8.42 8.02 14.50
CA GLN A 48 -9.57 7.15 14.27
C GLN A 48 -9.29 6.19 13.12
N VAL A 49 -8.79 6.68 11.99
CA VAL A 49 -8.42 5.84 10.83
C VAL A 49 -7.47 4.72 11.24
N ILE A 50 -6.39 5.02 11.97
CA ILE A 50 -5.41 4.02 12.36
C ILE A 50 -5.99 2.94 13.28
N ASN A 51 -6.91 3.33 14.19
CA ASN A 51 -7.36 2.44 15.25
C ASN A 51 -8.66 1.70 14.97
N THR A 52 -9.51 2.19 14.05
CA THR A 52 -10.83 1.62 13.82
C THR A 52 -11.06 1.11 12.40
N TYR A 53 -10.23 1.51 11.42
CA TYR A 53 -10.42 1.12 10.03
C TYR A 53 -9.73 -0.23 9.76
N VAL A 54 -10.14 -0.87 8.66
CA VAL A 54 -9.61 -2.17 8.24
C VAL A 54 -8.64 -1.98 7.09
N PHE A 55 -7.40 -2.44 7.30
CA PHE A 55 -6.35 -2.48 6.28
C PHE A 55 -6.18 -3.92 5.77
N GLU A 56 -6.87 -4.24 4.68
CA GLU A 56 -6.92 -5.58 4.10
C GLU A 56 -5.82 -5.80 3.05
N ASN A 57 -5.15 -6.96 3.12
CA ASN A 57 -4.15 -7.37 2.15
C ASN A 57 -4.86 -7.81 0.85
N GLU A 58 -4.82 -6.98 -0.19
CA GLU A 58 -5.52 -7.27 -1.44
C GLU A 58 -4.69 -8.14 -2.38
N GLY A 59 -3.41 -7.80 -2.60
CA GLY A 59 -2.60 -8.55 -3.55
C GLY A 59 -1.14 -8.13 -3.66
N VAL A 60 -0.41 -8.91 -4.47
CA VAL A 60 0.97 -8.64 -4.88
C VAL A 60 1.12 -9.00 -6.35
N SER A 61 1.88 -8.22 -7.12
CA SER A 61 2.31 -8.61 -8.47
C SER A 61 3.77 -8.26 -8.73
N PHE A 62 4.35 -8.98 -9.68
CA PHE A 62 5.61 -8.62 -10.34
C PHE A 62 5.30 -8.06 -11.71
N SER A 63 5.84 -6.89 -12.01
CA SER A 63 5.57 -6.15 -13.24
C SER A 63 6.86 -5.64 -13.87
N LYS A 64 6.87 -5.57 -15.21
CA LYS A 64 7.91 -4.92 -16.00
C LYS A 64 7.33 -3.69 -16.69
N SER A 65 7.85 -2.52 -16.38
CA SER A 65 7.48 -1.28 -17.06
C SER A 65 8.48 -0.97 -18.17
N PHE A 66 7.96 -0.85 -19.40
CA PHE A 66 8.71 -0.36 -20.56
C PHE A 66 8.60 1.17 -20.72
N SER A 67 7.99 1.87 -19.75
CA SER A 67 7.97 3.33 -19.73
C SER A 67 9.28 3.95 -19.26
N TYR A 68 10.19 3.14 -18.71
CA TYR A 68 11.54 3.52 -18.31
C TYR A 68 12.57 3.01 -19.33
N ASP A 69 13.68 3.72 -19.46
CA ASP A 69 14.86 3.28 -20.24
C ASP A 69 16.10 3.26 -19.32
N PRO A 70 16.61 2.08 -18.94
CA PRO A 70 16.13 0.75 -19.32
C PRO A 70 14.78 0.38 -18.67
N PRO A 71 14.05 -0.62 -19.21
CA PRO A 71 12.82 -1.13 -18.60
C PRO A 71 13.04 -1.55 -17.14
N LEU A 72 12.08 -1.22 -16.29
CA LEU A 72 12.17 -1.43 -14.84
C LEU A 72 11.29 -2.60 -14.41
N ASP A 73 11.90 -3.58 -13.76
CA ASP A 73 11.20 -4.62 -13.02
C ASP A 73 10.85 -4.11 -11.62
N TYR A 74 9.60 -4.28 -11.19
CA TYR A 74 9.13 -3.84 -9.88
C TYR A 74 8.05 -4.77 -9.32
N ILE A 75 7.89 -4.72 -8.00
CA ILE A 75 6.83 -5.41 -7.26
C ILE A 75 5.80 -4.36 -6.83
N SER A 76 4.52 -4.65 -7.02
CA SER A 76 3.44 -3.84 -6.46
C SER A 76 2.68 -4.61 -5.39
N VAL A 77 2.40 -3.98 -4.27
CA VAL A 77 1.63 -4.53 -3.15
C VAL A 77 0.46 -3.60 -2.87
N TRP A 78 -0.75 -4.17 -2.79
CA TRP A 78 -1.99 -3.42 -2.58
C TRP A 78 -2.60 -3.71 -1.22
N ILE A 79 -2.99 -2.64 -0.52
CA ILE A 79 -3.77 -2.66 0.71
C ILE A 79 -5.06 -1.89 0.46
N ARG A 80 -6.21 -2.53 0.68
CA ARG A 80 -7.50 -1.83 0.68
C ARG A 80 -7.81 -1.29 2.06
N ILE A 81 -8.43 -0.12 2.08
CA ILE A 81 -8.81 0.60 3.28
C ILE A 81 -10.33 0.68 3.32
N TYR A 82 -10.90 0.13 4.39
CA TYR A 82 -12.33 0.18 4.66
C TYR A 82 -12.58 0.89 5.99
N ASP A 83 -13.69 1.59 6.10
CA ASP A 83 -14.11 2.15 7.39
C ASP A 83 -14.56 1.05 8.38
N SER A 84 -15.03 1.47 9.55
CA SER A 84 -15.53 0.55 10.59
C SER A 84 -16.79 -0.22 10.19
N GLU A 85 -17.54 0.26 9.19
CA GLU A 85 -18.74 -0.39 8.65
C GLU A 85 -18.42 -1.32 7.47
N LYS A 86 -17.14 -1.39 7.09
CA LYS A 86 -16.58 -2.13 5.94
C LYS A 86 -16.95 -1.53 4.58
N ASP A 87 -17.25 -0.24 4.54
CA ASP A 87 -17.37 0.47 3.28
C ASP A 87 -15.98 0.80 2.73
N TYR A 88 -15.78 0.53 1.43
CA TYR A 88 -14.53 0.79 0.76
C TYR A 88 -14.29 2.29 0.66
N LEU A 89 -13.12 2.74 1.11
CA LEU A 89 -12.73 4.16 1.05
C LEU A 89 -11.60 4.42 0.08
N ALA A 90 -10.53 3.61 0.16
CA ALA A 90 -9.30 3.89 -0.58
C ALA A 90 -8.47 2.61 -0.81
N GLU A 91 -7.50 2.72 -1.72
CA GLU A 91 -6.47 1.72 -1.97
C GLU A 91 -5.09 2.36 -1.88
N TYR A 92 -4.22 1.74 -1.09
CA TYR A 92 -2.80 2.05 -1.04
C TYR A 92 -2.00 1.04 -1.84
N THR A 93 -1.20 1.52 -2.78
CA THR A 93 -0.26 0.71 -3.56
C THR A 93 1.16 1.15 -3.25
N ALA A 94 2.00 0.24 -2.78
CA ALA A 94 3.44 0.46 -2.70
C ALA A 94 4.14 -0.25 -3.86
N PHE A 95 5.15 0.42 -4.43
CA PHE A 95 6.00 -0.09 -5.51
C PHE A 95 7.43 -0.29 -5.00
N TYR A 96 7.97 -1.48 -5.19
CA TYR A 96 9.31 -1.86 -4.76
C TYR A 96 10.18 -2.28 -5.93
N ASP A 97 11.49 -2.04 -5.84
CA ASP A 97 12.45 -2.70 -6.71
C ASP A 97 12.60 -4.19 -6.35
N LEU A 98 13.44 -4.92 -7.08
CA LEU A 98 13.71 -6.34 -6.81
C LEU A 98 14.54 -6.58 -5.54
N GLU A 99 15.14 -5.53 -4.96
CA GLU A 99 15.84 -5.55 -3.68
C GLU A 99 14.90 -5.18 -2.50
N LEU A 100 13.61 -4.98 -2.78
CA LEU A 100 12.57 -4.59 -1.83
C LEU A 100 12.73 -3.19 -1.23
N ASN A 101 13.47 -2.30 -1.90
CA ASN A 101 13.46 -0.89 -1.59
C ASN A 101 12.19 -0.26 -2.19
N GLN A 102 11.49 0.57 -1.42
CA GLN A 102 10.33 1.28 -1.92
C GLN A 102 10.77 2.37 -2.92
N ILE A 103 10.25 2.32 -4.14
CA ILE A 103 10.52 3.29 -5.20
C ILE A 103 9.46 4.39 -5.20
N ASP A 104 8.20 4.01 -5.04
CA ASP A 104 7.04 4.90 -5.15
C ASP A 104 5.87 4.33 -4.33
N ASP A 105 4.88 5.17 -4.02
CA ASP A 105 3.61 4.76 -3.47
C ASP A 105 2.46 5.65 -3.91
N ARG A 106 1.24 5.11 -3.83
CA ARG A 106 0.03 5.80 -4.27
C ARG A 106 -1.11 5.47 -3.34
N LEU A 107 -1.76 6.51 -2.84
CA LEU A 107 -3.06 6.42 -2.18
C LEU A 107 -4.14 6.92 -3.15
N LYS A 108 -5.17 6.12 -3.39
CA LYS A 108 -6.24 6.40 -4.34
C LYS A 108 -7.63 6.16 -3.76
#